data_AF-A0A8J8FLQ2-F1
#
_entry.id   AF-A0A8J8FLQ2-F1
#
_cell.length_a   1.000
_cell.length_b   1.000
_cell.length_c   1.000
_cell.angle_alpha   90.00
_cell.angle_beta   90.00
_cell.angle_gamma   90.00
#
_symmetry.space_group_name_H-M   'P 1'
#
loop_
_entity.id
_entity.type
_entity.pdbx_description
1 polymer ?
#
loop_
_entity_poly.entity_id
_entity_poly.type
_entity_poly.pdbx_seq_one_letter_code
_entity_poly.pdbx_strand_id
1 'polypeptide(L)'
;MVRNRNKKQKKRGKNLVKPRIKSITLEMDGPTTINGVGIDKNGKVIALNGNKVIEPKVAHLQTGYERKKGAKVLNRTNLQKEQLISNANEALLKYDAIYAIDTNTVIISDEYFSISCIVLCNLTRTQTDIQAQYVTIQCLEFRGIAEKQENIAWVKAIQMITASSAPIYCPSKSIGLVVDSDLGNIPELTTTLIKRGLNST
;
A
#
# COMPACT_ATOMS: atom_id res chain seq x y z
N MET A 1 -28.18 35.67 -12.21
CA MET A 1 -26.86 36.29 -12.48
C MET A 1 -25.80 35.19 -12.47
N VAL A 2 -25.46 34.61 -13.63
CA VAL A 2 -24.59 33.41 -13.73
C VAL A 2 -23.13 33.85 -13.81
N ARG A 3 -22.35 33.60 -12.75
CA ARG A 3 -20.90 33.89 -12.75
C ARG A 3 -20.15 32.82 -13.54
N ASN A 4 -19.74 33.18 -14.74
CA ASN A 4 -18.89 32.38 -15.62
C ASN A 4 -17.49 32.20 -14.99
N ARG A 5 -17.23 31.06 -14.35
CA ARG A 5 -15.89 30.71 -13.84
C ARG A 5 -15.05 30.15 -14.99
N ASN A 6 -14.36 31.03 -15.71
CA ASN A 6 -13.29 30.65 -16.65
C ASN A 6 -12.14 29.97 -15.88
N LYS A 7 -12.22 28.64 -15.72
CA LYS A 7 -11.08 27.82 -15.29
C LYS A 7 -10.04 27.84 -16.42
N LYS A 8 -9.02 28.69 -16.30
CA LYS A 8 -7.80 28.61 -17.12
C LYS A 8 -7.24 27.19 -17.02
N GLN A 9 -7.46 26.37 -18.05
CA GLN A 9 -6.78 25.10 -18.19
C GLN A 9 -5.28 25.40 -18.31
N LYS A 10 -4.52 25.13 -17.25
CA LYS A 10 -3.06 25.11 -17.31
C LYS A 10 -2.67 24.07 -18.37
N LYS A 11 -2.13 24.52 -19.50
CA LYS A 11 -1.43 23.66 -20.46
C LYS A 11 -0.41 22.85 -19.66
N ARG A 12 -0.64 21.54 -19.52
CA ARG A 12 0.34 20.61 -18.95
C ARG A 12 1.55 20.66 -19.88
N GLY A 13 2.59 21.39 -19.48
CA GLY A 13 3.87 21.34 -20.17
C GLY A 13 4.31 19.88 -20.29
N LYS A 14 4.94 19.52 -21.42
CA LYS A 14 5.49 18.18 -21.70
C LYS A 14 5.93 17.54 -20.39
N ASN A 15 5.24 16.48 -19.97
CA ASN A 15 5.42 15.83 -18.67
C ASN A 15 6.85 15.30 -18.56
N LEU A 16 7.80 16.14 -18.12
CA LEU A 16 9.09 15.68 -17.66
C LEU A 16 8.80 14.80 -16.45
N VAL A 17 8.92 13.49 -16.65
CA VAL A 17 8.77 12.51 -15.58
C VAL A 17 9.79 12.87 -14.52
N LYS A 18 9.31 13.20 -13.32
CA LYS A 18 10.20 13.58 -12.21
C LYS A 18 11.07 12.37 -11.84
N PRO A 19 12.39 12.55 -11.66
CA PRO A 19 13.28 11.49 -11.18
C PRO A 19 12.71 10.85 -9.91
N ARG A 20 12.71 9.52 -9.88
CA ARG A 20 12.22 8.76 -8.73
C ARG A 20 13.38 8.41 -7.82
N ILE A 21 13.18 8.59 -6.53
CA ILE A 21 14.07 8.11 -5.47
C ILE A 21 13.48 6.80 -4.96
N LYS A 22 14.33 5.78 -4.84
CA LYS A 22 14.01 4.52 -4.18
C LYS A 22 14.85 4.41 -2.91
N SER A 23 14.24 4.00 -1.81
CA SER A 23 14.94 3.79 -0.54
C SER A 23 14.41 2.53 0.13
N ILE A 24 15.31 1.75 0.71
CA ILE A 24 14.97 0.71 1.67
C ILE A 24 15.33 1.24 3.05
N THR A 25 14.34 1.32 3.92
CA THR A 25 14.53 1.76 5.31
C THR A 25 14.51 0.54 6.20
N LEU A 26 15.48 0.46 7.10
CA LEU A 26 15.66 -0.65 8.04
C LEU A 26 15.46 -0.11 9.46
N GLU A 27 14.48 -0.65 10.17
CA GLU A 27 14.28 -0.40 11.60
C GLU A 27 14.87 -1.57 12.38
N MET A 28 15.72 -1.26 13.35
CA MET A 28 16.47 -2.26 14.14
C MET A 28 15.88 -2.36 15.54
N ASP A 29 16.09 -3.48 16.24
CA ASP A 29 15.61 -3.67 17.63
C ASP A 29 16.41 -2.87 18.68
N GLY A 30 17.46 -2.17 18.26
CA GLY A 30 18.28 -1.32 19.11
C GLY A 30 19.39 -0.63 18.30
N PRO A 31 20.32 0.06 18.98
CA PRO A 31 21.50 0.63 18.34
C PRO A 31 22.30 -0.46 17.63
N THR A 32 22.39 -0.38 16.31
CA THR A 32 23.07 -1.37 15.47
C THR A 32 23.99 -0.68 14.49
N THR A 33 25.25 -1.10 14.46
CA THR A 33 26.22 -0.63 13.47
C THR A 33 26.04 -1.39 12.17
N ILE A 34 25.77 -0.68 11.08
CA ILE A 34 25.84 -1.20 9.71
C ILE A 34 27.11 -0.60 9.08
N ASN A 35 28.08 -1.42 8.73
CA ASN A 35 29.33 -0.98 8.10
C ASN A 35 29.49 -1.47 6.65
N GLY A 36 28.50 -2.19 6.13
CA GLY A 36 28.46 -2.60 4.74
C GLY A 36 27.04 -2.76 4.21
N VAL A 37 26.89 -2.52 2.91
CA VAL A 37 25.69 -2.84 2.14
C VAL A 37 26.12 -3.61 0.90
N GLY A 38 25.53 -4.78 0.70
CA GLY A 38 25.72 -5.59 -0.51
C GLY A 38 24.43 -5.65 -1.32
N ILE A 39 24.58 -5.96 -2.61
CA ILE A 39 23.49 -6.32 -3.50
C ILE A 39 23.88 -7.65 -4.15
N ASP A 40 23.04 -8.67 -4.00
CA ASP A 40 23.31 -9.95 -4.64
C ASP A 40 22.95 -9.94 -6.14
N LYS A 41 23.25 -11.03 -6.83
CA LYS A 41 22.95 -11.21 -8.27
C LYS A 41 21.46 -11.10 -8.62
N ASN A 42 20.57 -11.23 -7.64
CA ASN A 42 19.12 -11.14 -7.81
C ASN A 42 18.59 -9.74 -7.43
N GLY A 43 19.47 -8.79 -7.11
CA GLY A 43 19.08 -7.44 -6.69
C GLY A 43 18.58 -7.35 -5.25
N LYS A 44 18.78 -8.40 -4.44
CA LYS A 44 18.48 -8.40 -3.01
C LYS A 44 19.55 -7.61 -2.27
N VAL A 45 19.11 -6.66 -1.46
CA VAL A 45 19.96 -5.84 -0.60
C VAL A 45 20.30 -6.63 0.67
N ILE A 46 21.53 -6.53 1.14
CA ILE A 46 21.99 -7.11 2.40
C ILE A 46 22.68 -6.02 3.24
N ALA A 47 22.28 -5.89 4.50
CA ALA A 47 22.96 -5.04 5.46
C ALA A 47 23.98 -5.87 6.25
N LEU A 48 25.19 -5.35 6.43
CA LEU A 48 26.31 -6.06 7.02
C LEU A 48 26.90 -5.32 8.22
N ASN A 49 27.34 -6.09 9.22
CA ASN A 49 28.26 -5.67 10.28
C ASN A 49 29.49 -6.59 10.25
N GLY A 50 30.54 -6.15 9.58
CA GLY A 50 31.68 -6.98 9.20
C GLY A 50 31.23 -8.02 8.18
N ASN A 51 31.44 -9.30 8.49
CA ASN A 51 31.02 -10.41 7.63
C ASN A 51 29.67 -11.02 8.02
N LYS A 52 28.94 -10.40 8.95
CA LYS A 52 27.63 -10.89 9.42
C LYS A 52 26.50 -10.12 8.76
N VAL A 53 25.53 -10.85 8.22
CA VAL A 53 24.26 -10.29 7.76
C VAL A 53 23.45 -9.84 8.96
N ILE A 54 22.88 -8.64 8.88
CA ILE A 54 22.00 -8.10 9.89
C ILE A 54 20.56 -8.17 9.40
N GLU A 55 19.69 -8.76 10.22
CA GLU A 55 18.26 -8.79 9.99
C GLU A 55 17.57 -7.63 10.69
N PRO A 56 16.79 -6.81 9.97
CA PRO A 56 16.04 -5.71 10.59
C PRO A 56 14.81 -6.23 11.34
N LYS A 57 14.33 -5.45 12.31
CA LYS A 57 13.02 -5.68 12.94
C LYS A 57 11.89 -5.44 11.94
N VAL A 58 11.98 -4.35 11.19
CA VAL A 58 11.04 -3.97 10.13
C VAL A 58 11.84 -3.41 8.96
N ALA A 59 11.44 -3.74 7.75
CA ALA A 59 11.99 -3.13 6.55
C ALA A 59 10.87 -2.65 5.64
N HIS A 60 11.05 -1.50 5.01
CA HIS A 60 10.11 -1.02 4.00
C HIS A 60 10.83 -0.44 2.78
N LEU A 61 10.34 -0.82 1.60
CA LEU A 61 10.69 -0.20 0.32
C LEU A 61 9.80 1.01 0.12
N GLN A 62 10.41 2.15 -0.18
CA GLN A 62 9.72 3.39 -0.51
C GLN A 62 10.17 3.88 -1.88
N THR A 63 9.21 4.33 -2.68
CA THR A 63 9.48 5.06 -3.93
C THR A 63 8.81 6.43 -3.86
N GLY A 64 9.52 7.47 -4.31
CA GLY A 64 9.06 8.84 -4.16
C GLY A 64 9.82 9.82 -5.03
N TYR A 65 9.64 11.11 -4.78
CA TYR A 65 10.44 12.18 -5.38
C TYR A 65 10.42 13.44 -4.52
N GLU A 66 11.46 14.27 -4.64
CA GLU A 66 11.54 15.52 -3.90
C GLU A 66 10.57 16.59 -4.44
N ARG A 67 9.95 17.34 -3.52
CA ARG A 67 9.14 18.52 -3.84
C ARG A 67 9.38 19.60 -2.79
N LYS A 68 9.04 20.84 -3.11
CA LYS A 68 9.20 22.00 -2.20
C LYS A 68 8.55 21.82 -0.82
N LYS A 69 7.47 21.02 -0.73
CA LYS A 69 6.76 20.73 0.53
C LYS A 69 7.27 19.44 1.24
N GLY A 70 8.49 19.00 0.93
CA GLY A 70 9.06 17.73 1.41
C GLY A 70 8.68 16.53 0.53
N ALA A 71 9.49 15.47 0.54
CA ALA A 71 9.36 14.31 -0.34
C ALA A 71 7.92 13.80 -0.52
N LYS A 72 7.51 13.57 -1.77
CA LYS A 72 6.26 12.87 -2.08
C LYS A 72 6.56 11.37 -2.14
N VAL A 73 5.98 10.62 -1.22
CA VAL A 73 5.90 9.16 -1.30
C VAL A 73 4.85 8.77 -2.34
N LEU A 74 5.19 7.82 -3.20
CA LEU A 74 4.28 7.21 -4.17
C LEU A 74 3.83 5.86 -3.68
N ASN A 75 4.80 4.99 -3.36
CA ASN A 75 4.55 3.66 -2.85
C ASN A 75 5.41 3.44 -1.62
N ARG A 76 4.84 2.76 -0.63
CA ARG A 76 5.55 2.21 0.53
C ARG A 76 5.08 0.77 0.71
N THR A 77 6.01 -0.17 0.81
CA THR A 77 5.70 -1.60 0.91
C THR A 77 6.58 -2.24 1.97
N ASN A 78 5.97 -2.98 2.89
CA ASN A 78 6.71 -3.75 3.88
C ASN A 78 7.48 -4.88 3.18
N LEU A 79 8.74 -5.06 3.55
CA LEU A 79 9.60 -6.13 3.07
C LEU A 79 9.66 -7.26 4.11
N GLN A 80 9.92 -8.48 3.67
CA GLN A 80 10.30 -9.55 4.60
C GLN A 80 11.74 -9.32 5.03
N LYS A 81 12.07 -9.64 6.28
CA LYS A 81 13.40 -9.37 6.85
C LYS A 81 14.50 -10.06 6.06
N GLU A 82 14.18 -11.23 5.54
CA GLU A 82 15.06 -12.11 4.78
C GLU A 82 15.10 -11.75 3.27
N GLN A 83 14.27 -10.80 2.81
CA GLN A 83 14.14 -10.42 1.40
C GLN A 83 14.00 -8.91 1.23
N LEU A 84 15.14 -8.20 1.32
CA LEU A 84 15.20 -6.77 1.06
C LEU A 84 15.29 -6.50 -0.46
N ILE A 85 14.14 -6.52 -1.12
CA ILE A 85 14.04 -6.30 -2.58
C ILE A 85 13.81 -4.83 -2.92
N SER A 86 14.38 -4.38 -4.05
CA SER A 86 14.32 -2.98 -4.51
C SER A 86 13.19 -2.70 -5.53
N ASN A 87 12.46 -3.75 -5.92
CA ASN A 87 11.35 -3.69 -6.85
C ASN A 87 10.01 -3.83 -6.11
N ALA A 88 9.16 -2.80 -6.20
CA ALA A 88 7.87 -2.79 -5.52
C ALA A 88 6.91 -3.84 -6.08
N ASN A 89 6.98 -4.14 -7.37
CA ASN A 89 6.13 -5.16 -7.98
C ASN A 89 6.48 -6.54 -7.44
N GLU A 90 7.77 -6.86 -7.34
CA GLU A 90 8.24 -8.11 -6.72
C GLU A 90 7.79 -8.22 -5.25
N ALA A 91 7.75 -7.10 -4.53
CA ALA A 91 7.27 -7.07 -3.15
C ALA A 91 5.78 -7.37 -3.00
N LEU A 92 4.99 -7.12 -4.04
CA LEU A 92 3.58 -7.51 -4.09
C LEU A 92 3.41 -9.00 -4.42
N LEU A 93 4.34 -9.59 -5.15
CA LEU A 93 4.20 -10.99 -5.57
C LEU A 93 4.11 -11.94 -4.40
N LYS A 94 4.78 -11.64 -3.27
CA LYS A 94 4.79 -12.50 -2.08
C LYS A 94 3.41 -12.78 -1.47
N TYR A 95 2.38 -12.01 -1.86
CA TYR A 95 1.02 -12.18 -1.39
C TYR A 95 0.24 -13.12 -2.32
N ASP A 96 -0.58 -14.00 -1.74
CA ASP A 96 -1.46 -14.90 -2.49
C ASP A 96 -2.67 -14.15 -3.07
N ALA A 97 -3.13 -13.12 -2.36
CA ALA A 97 -4.19 -12.23 -2.78
C ALA A 97 -3.86 -10.79 -2.41
N ILE A 98 -4.27 -9.84 -3.26
CA ILE A 98 -4.10 -8.41 -3.02
C ILE A 98 -5.46 -7.75 -3.07
N TYR A 99 -5.80 -6.99 -2.02
CA TYR A 99 -6.96 -6.12 -2.01
C TYR A 99 -6.50 -4.70 -2.27
N ALA A 100 -7.14 -4.01 -3.21
CA ALA A 100 -6.94 -2.60 -3.46
C ALA A 100 -8.20 -1.84 -3.03
N ILE A 101 -7.99 -0.74 -2.30
CA ILE A 101 -9.06 0.16 -1.87
C ILE A 101 -8.71 1.55 -2.37
N ASP A 102 -9.65 2.16 -3.07
CA ASP A 102 -9.57 3.53 -3.57
C ASP A 102 -10.87 4.24 -3.25
N THR A 103 -10.80 5.53 -2.91
CA THR A 103 -11.98 6.35 -2.63
C THR A 103 -11.98 7.63 -3.42
N ASN A 104 -13.05 7.85 -4.18
CA ASN A 104 -13.25 9.09 -4.92
C ASN A 104 -14.39 9.89 -4.30
N THR A 105 -14.16 11.19 -4.10
CA THR A 105 -15.12 12.12 -3.48
C THR A 105 -15.46 13.27 -4.41
N VAL A 106 -16.75 13.61 -4.48
CA VAL A 106 -17.28 14.80 -5.17
C VAL A 106 -18.23 15.55 -4.25
N ILE A 107 -18.35 16.87 -4.43
CA ILE A 107 -19.33 17.70 -3.73
C ILE A 107 -20.43 18.07 -4.72
N ILE A 108 -21.68 17.75 -4.41
CA ILE A 108 -22.87 18.07 -5.21
C ILE A 108 -23.87 18.76 -4.30
N SER A 109 -24.29 19.98 -4.65
CA SER A 109 -25.25 20.76 -3.85
C SER A 109 -24.85 20.90 -2.38
N ASP A 110 -23.58 21.23 -2.13
CA ASP A 110 -22.97 21.37 -0.80
C ASP A 110 -22.94 20.09 0.06
N GLU A 111 -23.23 18.93 -0.54
CA GLU A 111 -23.14 17.63 0.10
C GLU A 111 -21.97 16.80 -0.45
N TYR A 112 -21.27 16.10 0.43
CA TYR A 112 -20.19 15.17 0.07
C TYR A 112 -20.77 13.83 -0.39
N PHE A 113 -20.37 13.39 -1.57
CA PHE A 113 -20.61 12.05 -2.10
C PHE A 113 -19.26 11.36 -2.30
N SER A 114 -19.03 10.24 -1.63
CA SER A 114 -17.82 9.44 -1.83
C SER A 114 -18.17 8.02 -2.21
N ILE A 115 -17.43 7.46 -3.16
CA ILE A 115 -17.51 6.05 -3.54
C ILE A 115 -16.16 5.41 -3.22
N SER A 116 -16.15 4.40 -2.36
CA SER A 116 -15.00 3.54 -2.12
C SER A 116 -15.18 2.21 -2.81
N CYS A 117 -14.21 1.79 -3.61
CA CYS A 117 -14.21 0.51 -4.29
C CYS A 117 -13.20 -0.43 -3.64
N ILE A 118 -13.62 -1.67 -3.35
CA ILE A 118 -12.76 -2.75 -2.86
C ILE A 118 -12.61 -3.75 -4.00
N VAL A 119 -11.39 -3.88 -4.51
CA VAL A 119 -11.04 -4.76 -5.61
C VAL A 119 -10.14 -5.86 -5.09
N LEU A 120 -10.49 -7.12 -5.39
CA LEU A 120 -9.61 -8.26 -5.18
C LEU A 120 -8.81 -8.50 -6.45
N CYS A 121 -7.51 -8.69 -6.29
CA CYS A 121 -6.60 -9.16 -7.31
C CYS A 121 -5.99 -10.50 -6.88
N ASN A 122 -6.24 -11.54 -7.68
CA ASN A 122 -5.60 -12.84 -7.55
C ASN A 122 -4.39 -12.88 -8.47
N LEU A 123 -3.24 -13.28 -7.92
CA LEU A 123 -2.02 -13.49 -8.68
C LEU A 123 -1.85 -14.98 -8.99
N THR A 124 -1.73 -15.32 -10.27
CA THR A 124 -1.37 -16.66 -10.71
C THR A 124 0.02 -16.63 -11.30
N ARG A 125 0.92 -17.44 -10.77
CA ARG A 125 2.29 -17.56 -11.25
C ARG A 125 2.41 -18.77 -12.16
N THR A 126 2.96 -18.56 -13.35
CA THR A 126 3.46 -19.65 -14.20
C THR A 126 4.99 -19.69 -14.09
N GLN A 127 5.65 -20.59 -14.80
CA GLN A 127 7.11 -20.66 -14.81
C GLN A 127 7.76 -19.40 -15.44
N THR A 128 7.06 -18.72 -16.34
CA THR A 128 7.58 -17.60 -17.14
C THR A 128 6.90 -16.27 -16.84
N ASP A 129 5.68 -16.29 -16.32
CA ASP A 129 4.81 -15.12 -16.27
C ASP A 129 4.02 -15.02 -14.98
N ILE A 130 3.50 -13.81 -14.76
CA ILE A 130 2.61 -13.49 -13.66
C ILE A 130 1.35 -12.92 -14.26
N GLN A 131 0.24 -13.61 -14.03
CA GLN A 131 -1.08 -13.16 -14.44
C GLN A 131 -1.80 -12.58 -13.23
N ALA A 132 -2.39 -11.41 -13.43
CA ALA A 132 -3.25 -10.76 -12.45
C ALA A 132 -4.69 -10.79 -12.96
N GLN A 133 -5.58 -11.44 -12.22
CA GLN A 133 -7.02 -11.36 -12.45
C GLN A 133 -7.62 -10.52 -11.34
N TYR A 134 -8.52 -9.60 -11.68
CA TYR A 134 -9.14 -8.74 -10.69
C TYR A 134 -10.66 -8.75 -10.82
N VAL A 135 -11.32 -8.56 -9.68
CA VAL A 135 -12.77 -8.45 -9.57
C VAL A 135 -13.13 -7.41 -8.52
N THR A 136 -14.12 -6.58 -8.81
CA THR A 136 -14.68 -5.66 -7.82
C THR A 136 -15.54 -6.46 -6.86
N ILE A 137 -15.18 -6.47 -5.59
CA ILE A 137 -15.86 -7.25 -4.55
C ILE A 137 -16.99 -6.43 -3.93
N GLN A 138 -16.74 -5.14 -3.69
CA GLN A 138 -17.73 -4.26 -3.07
C GLN A 138 -17.49 -2.80 -3.45
N CYS A 139 -18.57 -2.04 -3.60
CA CYS A 139 -18.56 -0.59 -3.64
C CYS A 139 -19.35 -0.06 -2.44
N LEU A 140 -18.82 0.95 -1.76
CA LEU A 140 -19.46 1.62 -0.64
C LEU A 140 -19.73 3.07 -1.04
N GLU A 141 -20.99 3.49 -0.89
CA GLU A 141 -21.38 4.88 -1.08
C GLU A 141 -21.54 5.57 0.27
N PHE A 142 -20.92 6.73 0.40
CA PHE A 142 -20.97 7.59 1.57
C PHE A 142 -21.59 8.93 1.18
N ARG A 143 -22.59 9.37 1.94
CA ARG A 143 -23.28 10.64 1.76
C ARG A 143 -23.15 11.50 3.00
N GLY A 144 -22.92 12.79 2.84
CA GLY A 144 -22.79 13.75 3.94
C GLY A 144 -21.56 13.55 4.84
N ILE A 145 -20.71 12.57 4.55
CA ILE A 145 -19.48 12.29 5.30
C ILE A 145 -18.34 13.00 4.58
N ALA A 146 -17.63 13.88 5.30
CA ALA A 146 -16.54 14.67 4.74
C ALA A 146 -15.17 13.95 4.78
N GLU A 147 -14.94 13.07 5.76
CA GLU A 147 -13.65 12.42 5.98
C GLU A 147 -13.78 10.94 6.38
N LYS A 148 -12.66 10.19 6.34
CA LYS A 148 -12.51 8.81 6.82
C LYS A 148 -13.29 7.73 6.07
N GLN A 149 -13.88 8.05 4.92
CA GLN A 149 -14.61 7.11 4.08
C GLN A 149 -13.73 5.93 3.65
N GLU A 150 -12.48 6.19 3.25
CA GLU A 150 -11.54 5.13 2.89
C GLU A 150 -11.15 4.28 4.09
N ASN A 151 -10.92 4.86 5.27
CA ASN A 151 -10.66 4.08 6.49
C ASN A 151 -11.84 3.16 6.82
N ILE A 152 -13.09 3.62 6.64
CA ILE A 152 -14.27 2.78 6.81
C ILE A 152 -14.27 1.64 5.78
N ALA A 153 -13.91 1.94 4.53
CA ALA A 153 -13.76 0.91 3.50
C ALA A 153 -12.67 -0.10 3.83
N TRP A 154 -11.56 0.31 4.47
CA TRP A 154 -10.52 -0.61 4.97
C TRP A 154 -11.07 -1.54 6.04
N VAL A 155 -11.77 -1.00 7.03
CA VAL A 155 -12.40 -1.80 8.09
C VAL A 155 -13.35 -2.82 7.48
N LYS A 156 -14.16 -2.39 6.51
CA LYS A 156 -15.08 -3.28 5.80
C LYS A 156 -14.35 -4.37 5.03
N ALA A 157 -13.30 -4.02 4.27
CA ALA A 157 -12.49 -4.99 3.54
C ALA A 157 -11.88 -6.02 4.49
N ILE A 158 -11.32 -5.59 5.61
CA ILE A 158 -10.73 -6.51 6.59
C ILE A 158 -11.79 -7.41 7.20
N GLN A 159 -12.96 -6.89 7.57
CA GLN A 159 -14.08 -7.72 8.05
C GLN A 159 -14.49 -8.79 7.03
N MET A 160 -14.54 -8.43 5.74
CA MET A 160 -14.86 -9.39 4.68
C MET A 160 -13.77 -10.43 4.50
N ILE A 161 -12.50 -10.02 4.61
CA ILE A 161 -11.34 -10.90 4.52
C ILE A 161 -11.32 -11.87 5.69
N THR A 162 -11.64 -11.43 6.91
CA THR A 162 -11.53 -12.26 8.13
C THR A 162 -12.81 -12.99 8.48
N ALA A 163 -13.92 -12.77 7.76
CA ALA A 163 -15.17 -13.46 8.03
C ALA A 163 -15.00 -14.96 7.78
N SER A 164 -15.42 -15.80 8.73
CA SER A 164 -15.29 -17.26 8.67
C SER A 164 -16.00 -17.91 7.47
N SER A 165 -16.96 -17.19 6.87
CA SER A 165 -17.69 -17.61 5.67
C SER A 165 -17.07 -17.15 4.35
N ALA A 166 -15.96 -16.40 4.39
CA ALA A 166 -15.31 -15.92 3.19
C ALA A 166 -14.61 -17.09 2.47
N PRO A 167 -14.93 -17.39 1.20
CA PRO A 167 -14.33 -18.49 0.46
C PRO A 167 -12.82 -18.34 0.21
N ILE A 168 -12.28 -17.15 0.51
CA ILE A 168 -10.89 -16.77 0.25
C ILE A 168 -10.06 -16.75 1.54
N TYR A 169 -10.70 -16.66 2.72
CA TYR A 169 -9.98 -16.67 3.98
C TYR A 169 -9.44 -18.07 4.25
N CYS A 170 -8.13 -18.20 4.13
CA CYS A 170 -7.41 -19.38 4.53
C CYS A 170 -6.26 -18.90 5.42
N PRO A 171 -6.14 -19.37 6.67
CA PRO A 171 -5.07 -18.94 7.58
C PRO A 171 -3.65 -19.13 7.02
N SER A 172 -3.47 -20.00 6.03
CA SER A 172 -2.20 -20.21 5.35
C SER A 172 -1.91 -19.23 4.21
N LYS A 173 -2.87 -18.41 3.79
CA LYS A 173 -2.70 -17.43 2.71
C LYS A 173 -2.23 -16.09 3.25
N SER A 174 -1.25 -15.53 2.57
CA SER A 174 -0.75 -14.18 2.77
C SER A 174 -1.57 -13.17 1.96
N ILE A 175 -2.03 -12.10 2.61
CA ILE A 175 -2.90 -11.09 1.99
C ILE A 175 -2.21 -9.73 2.01
N GLY A 176 -2.14 -9.09 0.85
CA GLY A 176 -1.67 -7.71 0.69
C GLY A 176 -2.85 -6.74 0.65
N LEU A 177 -2.69 -5.56 1.26
CA LEU A 177 -3.66 -4.48 1.18
C LEU A 177 -2.98 -3.25 0.56
N VAL A 178 -3.54 -2.71 -0.52
CA VAL A 178 -3.06 -1.55 -1.26
C VAL A 178 -4.07 -0.42 -1.11
N VAL A 179 -3.59 0.72 -0.66
CA VAL A 179 -4.39 1.86 -0.23
C VAL A 179 -3.64 3.14 -0.59
N ASP A 180 -4.36 4.19 -0.97
CA ASP A 180 -3.74 5.44 -1.43
C ASP A 180 -3.83 6.58 -0.39
N SER A 181 -4.59 6.40 0.69
CA SER A 181 -4.65 7.32 1.83
C SER A 181 -3.89 6.83 3.08
N ASP A 182 -3.73 7.75 4.04
CA ASP A 182 -3.36 7.43 5.43
C ASP A 182 -2.09 6.58 5.64
N LEU A 183 -1.06 6.80 4.81
CA LEU A 183 0.26 6.14 4.94
C LEU A 183 0.83 6.15 6.37
N GLY A 184 0.55 7.20 7.16
CA GLY A 184 0.99 7.33 8.55
C GLY A 184 0.28 6.41 9.55
N ASN A 185 -0.96 6.00 9.24
CA ASN A 185 -1.83 5.25 10.16
C ASN A 185 -1.85 3.74 9.90
N ILE A 186 -1.19 3.28 8.81
CA ILE A 186 -1.16 1.86 8.42
C ILE A 186 -0.73 0.93 9.57
N PRO A 187 0.34 1.20 10.35
CA PRO A 187 0.76 0.30 11.44
C PRO A 187 -0.29 0.16 12.55
N GLU A 188 -0.93 1.27 12.93
CA GLU A 188 -1.93 1.32 13.99
C GLU A 188 -3.21 0.58 13.57
N LEU A 189 -3.66 0.82 12.34
CA LEU A 189 -4.85 0.18 11.76
C LEU A 189 -4.64 -1.33 11.62
N THR A 190 -3.49 -1.76 11.13
CA THR A 190 -3.15 -3.18 10.98
C THR A 190 -3.19 -3.89 12.35
N THR A 191 -2.55 -3.31 13.36
CA THR A 191 -2.48 -3.88 14.72
C THR A 191 -3.86 -3.97 15.38
N THR A 192 -4.67 -2.91 15.25
CA THR A 192 -6.00 -2.82 15.86
C THR A 192 -6.99 -3.82 15.24
N LEU A 193 -6.94 -3.96 13.91
CA LEU A 193 -7.90 -4.78 13.18
C LEU A 193 -7.61 -6.28 13.27
N ILE A 194 -6.33 -6.67 13.30
CA ILE A 194 -5.94 -8.07 13.58
C ILE A 194 -6.43 -8.50 14.97
N LYS A 195 -6.24 -7.65 15.99
CA LYS A 195 -6.69 -7.96 17.37
C LYS A 195 -8.21 -8.10 17.48
N ARG A 196 -8.98 -7.29 16.75
CA ARG A 196 -10.44 -7.35 16.78
C ARG A 196 -10.99 -8.55 16.02
N GLY A 197 -10.43 -8.89 14.86
CA GLY A 197 -10.86 -10.04 14.05
C GLY A 197 -10.63 -11.38 14.74
N LEU A 198 -9.54 -11.53 15.48
CA LEU A 198 -9.22 -12.75 16.26
C LEU A 198 -10.09 -12.94 17.51
N ASN A 199 -10.70 -11.87 18.04
CA ASN A 199 -11.54 -11.93 19.24
C ASN A 199 -13.04 -12.08 18.93
N SER A 200 -13.42 -12.10 17.65
CA SER A 200 -14.81 -12.21 17.18
C SER A 200 -15.19 -13.62 16.68
N THR A 201 -14.33 -14.62 16.92
CA THR A 201 -14.60 -16.06 16.76
C THR A 201 -14.84 -16.71 18.11
#